data_AF-A0A0B7AZ31-F1
#
_entry.id   AF-A0A0B7AZ31-F1
#
_cell.length_a   1.000
_cell.length_b   1.000
_cell.length_c   1.000
_cell.angle_alpha   90.00
_cell.angle_beta   90.00
_cell.angle_gamma   90.00
#
_symmetry.space_group_name_H-M   'P 1'
#
loop_
_entity.id
_entity.type
_entity.pdbx_description
1 polymer ?
#
loop_
_entity_poly.entity_id
_entity_poly.type
_entity_poly.pdbx_seq_one_letter_code
_entity_poly.pdbx_strand_id
1 'polypeptide(L)'
;GVHSLQDGVQASQCDYPGVVAVILPVNGAVFCSGIRINGVLYLPEICGAGIDFALEDFPLMMVYGEGDKNVTIPMYSKGTYVDGVFQMTIPEPMVTDCNSEAILYNSSMTIDETTCQIAGYGGNIAELTKIYDGVLNAAPITKSTSASCCQMIYKSLNNEEQGLITDTTTPLNCVSSSASVCGMGDLGDPVYCTNTLGERVVMGLAASAPCYSGNTFVLHDLTDRSPIFKFGLST
;
A
#
# COMPACT_ATOMS: atom_id res chain seq x y z
N GLY A 1 -15.45 -9.32 -13.41
CA GLY A 1 -14.92 -10.32 -12.45
C GLY A 1 -14.87 -9.67 -11.09
N VAL A 2 -14.32 -10.34 -10.08
CA VAL A 2 -13.89 -9.63 -8.86
C VAL A 2 -12.61 -8.89 -9.26
N HIS A 3 -12.64 -7.56 -9.26
CA HIS A 3 -11.48 -6.73 -9.61
C HIS A 3 -10.78 -6.32 -8.30
N SER A 4 -9.45 -6.22 -8.25
CA SER A 4 -8.78 -5.44 -7.19
C SER A 4 -8.88 -3.95 -7.50
N LEU A 5 -8.89 -3.05 -6.51
CA LEU A 5 -9.21 -1.63 -6.73
C LEU A 5 -10.47 -1.45 -7.60
N GLN A 6 -11.66 -1.36 -6.99
CA GLN A 6 -12.91 -1.29 -7.74
C GLN A 6 -12.84 -0.19 -8.83
N ASP A 7 -13.17 -0.53 -10.07
CA ASP A 7 -13.07 0.36 -11.26
C ASP A 7 -11.64 0.70 -11.72
N GLY A 8 -10.63 0.05 -11.15
CA GLY A 8 -9.25 0.02 -11.65
C GLY A 8 -9.11 -0.80 -12.93
N VAL A 9 -7.99 -0.60 -13.63
CA VAL A 9 -7.67 -1.30 -14.87
C VAL A 9 -6.56 -2.30 -14.60
N GLN A 10 -6.67 -3.49 -15.20
CA GLN A 10 -5.63 -4.51 -15.11
C GLN A 10 -4.29 -3.97 -15.62
N ALA A 11 -3.25 -4.22 -14.83
CA ALA A 11 -1.91 -3.73 -15.09
C ALA A 11 -0.87 -4.85 -14.97
N SER A 12 0.27 -4.68 -15.65
CA SER A 12 1.38 -5.61 -15.52
C SER A 12 2.11 -5.38 -14.21
N GLN A 13 2.43 -6.44 -13.48
CA GLN A 13 3.20 -6.37 -12.24
C GLN A 13 4.62 -5.84 -12.47
N CYS A 14 5.17 -6.08 -13.66
CA CYS A 14 6.45 -5.55 -14.12
C CYS A 14 6.50 -4.02 -14.18
N ASP A 15 5.33 -3.39 -14.35
CA ASP A 15 5.22 -1.95 -14.36
C ASP A 15 5.17 -1.37 -12.94
N TYR A 16 5.05 -2.18 -11.88
CA TYR A 16 4.91 -1.71 -10.49
C TYR A 16 5.96 -2.39 -9.60
N PRO A 17 7.23 -1.95 -9.67
CA PRO A 17 8.33 -2.62 -8.98
C PRO A 17 8.07 -2.65 -7.47
N GLY A 18 8.38 -3.79 -6.85
CA GLY A 18 8.24 -3.99 -5.41
C GLY A 18 6.82 -4.17 -4.88
N VAL A 19 5.76 -4.12 -5.71
CA VAL A 19 4.39 -4.36 -5.22
C VAL A 19 4.25 -5.80 -4.70
N VAL A 20 3.63 -5.95 -3.53
CA VAL A 20 3.44 -7.28 -2.92
C VAL A 20 2.00 -7.46 -2.45
N ALA A 21 1.57 -8.71 -2.37
CA ALA A 21 0.41 -9.10 -1.59
C ALA A 21 0.84 -10.05 -0.46
N VAL A 22 0.33 -9.79 0.74
CA VAL A 22 0.41 -10.70 1.88
C VAL A 22 -0.86 -11.53 1.90
N ILE A 23 -0.71 -12.85 1.98
CA ILE A 23 -1.78 -13.82 1.81
C ILE A 23 -1.90 -14.67 3.08
N LEU A 24 -3.12 -14.84 3.56
CA LEU A 24 -3.46 -15.83 4.59
C LEU A 24 -3.44 -17.24 3.99
N PRO A 25 -2.56 -18.16 4.44
CA PRO A 25 -2.47 -19.48 3.81
C PRO A 25 -3.71 -20.35 4.00
N VAL A 26 -4.48 -20.09 5.05
CA VAL A 26 -5.66 -20.89 5.41
C VAL A 26 -6.77 -20.85 4.35
N ASN A 27 -6.89 -19.75 3.62
CA ASN A 27 -7.93 -19.55 2.61
C ASN A 27 -7.41 -18.93 1.30
N GLY A 28 -6.14 -18.55 1.22
CA GLY A 28 -5.55 -17.90 0.05
C GLY A 28 -6.01 -16.44 -0.12
N ALA A 29 -6.60 -15.83 0.91
CA ALA A 29 -7.13 -14.49 0.83
C ALA A 29 -6.01 -13.44 1.00
N VAL A 30 -6.08 -12.37 0.20
CA VAL A 30 -5.19 -11.21 0.32
C VAL A 30 -5.52 -10.50 1.63
N PHE A 31 -4.58 -10.56 2.56
CA PHE A 31 -4.68 -9.91 3.85
C PHE A 31 -4.48 -8.40 3.70
N CYS A 32 -3.37 -8.02 3.08
CA CYS A 32 -2.98 -6.65 2.77
C CYS A 32 -2.04 -6.64 1.56
N SER A 33 -1.99 -5.52 0.86
CA SER A 33 -0.91 -5.21 -0.06
C SER A 33 0.24 -4.50 0.68
N GLY A 34 1.36 -4.34 0.00
CA GLY A 34 2.48 -3.57 0.52
C GLY A 34 3.50 -3.23 -0.56
N ILE A 35 4.66 -2.77 -0.10
CA ILE A 35 5.82 -2.56 -0.96
C ILE A 35 7.08 -3.20 -0.39
N ARG A 36 7.90 -3.78 -1.26
CA ARG A 36 9.25 -4.25 -0.95
C ARG A 36 10.29 -3.25 -1.48
N ILE A 37 11.12 -2.75 -0.57
CA ILE A 37 12.21 -1.82 -0.86
C ILE A 37 13.47 -2.34 -0.14
N ASN A 38 14.53 -2.63 -0.90
CA ASN A 38 15.82 -3.11 -0.39
C ASN A 38 15.71 -4.30 0.58
N GLY A 39 14.83 -5.27 0.28
CA GLY A 39 14.62 -6.44 1.14
C GLY A 39 13.77 -6.21 2.39
N VAL A 40 13.22 -5.00 2.57
CA VAL A 40 12.28 -4.68 3.64
C VAL A 40 10.88 -4.58 3.05
N LEU A 41 9.93 -5.26 3.70
CA LEU A 41 8.51 -5.14 3.47
C LEU A 41 7.95 -3.97 4.28
N TYR A 42 7.25 -3.08 3.62
CA TYR A 42 6.55 -1.93 4.20
C TYR A 42 5.05 -2.12 4.07
N LEU A 43 4.35 -1.94 5.18
CA LEU A 43 2.91 -2.12 5.31
C LEU A 43 2.31 -1.02 6.18
N PRO A 44 1.03 -0.65 5.99
CA PRO A 44 0.37 0.30 6.87
C PRO A 44 0.19 -0.30 8.28
N GLU A 45 0.00 0.56 9.27
CA GLU A 45 -0.02 0.19 10.68
C GLU A 45 -1.00 -0.96 11.00
N ILE A 46 -2.22 -0.83 10.47
CA ILE A 46 -3.30 -1.81 10.63
C ILE A 46 -2.92 -3.20 10.12
N CYS A 47 -2.22 -3.26 8.99
CA CYS A 47 -1.73 -4.51 8.41
C CYS A 47 -0.61 -5.10 9.27
N GLY A 48 0.30 -4.26 9.76
CA GLY A 48 1.35 -4.69 10.70
C GLY A 48 0.77 -5.33 11.96
N ALA A 49 -0.24 -4.70 12.57
CA ALA A 49 -0.85 -5.21 13.79
C ALA A 49 -1.53 -6.57 13.56
N GLY A 50 -2.21 -6.70 12.42
CA GLY A 50 -2.83 -7.96 12.01
C GLY A 50 -1.82 -9.06 11.66
N ILE A 51 -0.69 -8.71 11.04
CA ILE A 51 0.40 -9.64 10.75
C ILE A 51 1.07 -10.13 12.03
N ASP A 52 1.40 -9.21 12.95
CA ASP A 52 2.02 -9.58 14.23
C ASP A 52 1.14 -10.58 14.99
N PHE A 53 -0.18 -10.38 14.99
CA PHE A 53 -1.14 -11.32 15.56
C PHE A 53 -1.17 -12.66 14.80
N ALA A 54 -1.30 -12.63 13.47
CA ALA A 54 -1.38 -13.85 12.66
C ALA A 54 -0.12 -14.73 12.77
N LEU A 55 1.06 -14.12 12.84
CA LEU A 55 2.35 -14.81 12.92
C LEU A 55 2.59 -15.52 14.27
N GLU A 56 1.75 -15.28 15.29
CA GLU A 56 1.78 -16.07 16.54
C GLU A 56 1.23 -17.49 16.33
N ASP A 57 0.28 -17.64 15.41
CA ASP A 57 -0.46 -18.88 15.19
C ASP A 57 -0.05 -19.63 13.91
N PHE A 58 0.32 -18.93 12.84
CA PHE A 58 0.69 -19.55 11.55
C PHE A 58 1.61 -18.67 10.70
N PRO A 59 2.44 -19.26 9.81
CA PRO A 59 3.25 -18.46 8.89
C PRO A 59 2.36 -17.76 7.86
N LEU A 60 2.83 -16.66 7.29
CA LEU A 60 2.14 -15.98 6.19
C LEU A 60 2.83 -16.26 4.86
N MET A 61 2.11 -16.03 3.76
CA MET A 61 2.70 -16.01 2.42
C MET A 61 2.77 -14.58 1.92
N MET A 62 3.88 -14.23 1.28
CA MET A 62 4.04 -12.99 0.53
C MET A 62 4.28 -13.35 -0.92
N VAL A 63 3.58 -12.68 -1.83
CA VAL A 63 3.77 -12.82 -3.28
C VAL A 63 4.21 -11.49 -3.86
N TYR A 64 5.12 -11.55 -4.81
CA TYR A 64 5.67 -10.40 -5.52
C TYR A 64 6.17 -10.85 -6.90
N GLY A 65 6.39 -9.91 -7.83
CA GLY A 65 6.67 -10.23 -9.23
C GLY A 65 5.44 -10.76 -9.95
N GLU A 66 5.60 -11.65 -10.95
CA GLU A 66 4.50 -12.22 -11.75
C GLU A 66 3.52 -13.14 -10.97
N GLY A 67 3.61 -13.17 -9.63
CA GLY A 67 2.67 -13.91 -8.77
C GLY A 67 2.87 -15.42 -8.77
N ASP A 68 3.91 -15.93 -9.43
CA ASP A 68 4.26 -17.35 -9.54
C ASP A 68 5.21 -17.84 -8.44
N LYS A 69 5.75 -16.91 -7.61
CA LYS A 69 6.62 -17.22 -6.46
C LYS A 69 6.06 -16.66 -5.16
N ASN A 70 6.04 -17.53 -4.15
CA ASN A 70 5.60 -17.22 -2.81
C ASN A 70 6.80 -17.29 -1.87
N VAL A 71 7.00 -16.25 -1.07
CA VAL A 71 7.91 -16.27 0.07
C VAL A 71 7.10 -16.54 1.32
N THR A 72 7.56 -17.48 2.13
CA THR A 72 6.97 -17.71 3.45
C THR A 72 7.56 -16.70 4.43
N ILE A 73 6.69 -15.93 5.08
CA ILE A 73 7.04 -15.16 6.28
C ILE A 73 6.92 -16.12 7.47
N PRO A 74 8.03 -16.50 8.13
CA PRO A 74 7.98 -17.47 9.22
C PRO A 74 7.17 -16.98 10.42
N MET A 75 6.58 -17.92 11.15
CA MET A 75 5.98 -17.64 12.46
C MET A 75 6.97 -16.90 13.36
N TYR A 76 6.44 -16.01 14.19
CA TYR A 76 7.21 -15.17 15.13
C TYR A 76 8.20 -14.20 14.48
N SER A 77 8.17 -14.03 13.15
CA SER A 77 8.89 -12.91 12.52
C SER A 77 8.38 -11.59 13.10
N LYS A 78 9.30 -10.68 13.38
CA LYS A 78 8.99 -9.39 13.99
C LYS A 78 9.27 -8.26 13.02
N GLY A 79 8.35 -7.31 12.95
CA GLY A 79 8.58 -6.02 12.34
C GLY A 79 8.80 -4.92 13.38
N THR A 80 8.99 -3.72 12.88
CA THR A 80 9.12 -2.49 13.66
C THR A 80 8.26 -1.40 13.05
N TYR A 81 7.65 -0.57 13.88
CA TYR A 81 6.93 0.61 13.41
C TYR A 81 7.87 1.81 13.35
N VAL A 82 7.92 2.46 12.19
CA VAL A 82 8.67 3.71 11.96
C VAL A 82 7.75 4.69 11.27
N ASP A 83 7.53 5.85 11.88
CA ASP A 83 6.65 6.90 11.34
C ASP A 83 5.28 6.33 10.89
N GLY A 84 4.67 5.47 11.72
CA GLY A 84 3.36 4.83 11.47
C GLY A 84 3.36 3.70 10.45
N VAL A 85 4.50 3.32 9.87
CA VAL A 85 4.61 2.24 8.87
C VAL A 85 5.28 1.03 9.50
N PHE A 86 4.66 -0.14 9.32
CA PHE A 86 5.23 -1.40 9.74
C PHE A 86 6.30 -1.85 8.74
N GLN A 87 7.49 -2.15 9.25
CA GLN A 87 8.63 -2.58 8.45
C GLN A 87 9.12 -3.94 8.93
N MET A 88 9.28 -4.89 8.00
CA MET A 88 9.78 -6.23 8.29
C MET A 88 10.87 -6.62 7.31
N THR A 89 11.99 -7.13 7.79
CA THR A 89 13.01 -7.72 6.91
C THR A 89 12.50 -9.05 6.37
N ILE A 90 12.54 -9.22 5.06
CA ILE A 90 12.12 -10.46 4.40
C ILE A 90 13.35 -11.31 4.09
N PRO A 91 13.33 -12.62 4.38
CA PRO A 91 14.46 -13.51 4.11
C PRO A 91 14.73 -13.64 2.60
N GLU A 92 15.82 -12.99 2.18
CA GLU A 92 16.51 -12.97 0.88
C GLU A 92 15.67 -12.72 -0.41
N PRO A 93 16.23 -12.01 -1.41
CA PRO A 93 15.54 -11.81 -2.68
C PRO A 93 15.48 -13.13 -3.47
N MET A 94 14.28 -13.57 -3.84
CA MET A 94 14.16 -14.55 -4.93
C MET A 94 14.33 -13.83 -6.27
N VAL A 95 15.23 -14.36 -7.10
CA VAL A 95 15.44 -13.92 -8.49
C VAL A 95 14.23 -14.39 -9.31
N THR A 96 13.43 -13.45 -9.81
CA THR A 96 12.29 -13.74 -10.70
C THR A 96 12.21 -12.70 -11.79
N ASP A 97 11.43 -12.99 -12.84
CA ASP A 97 11.00 -11.97 -13.77
C ASP A 97 10.17 -10.91 -13.00
N CYS A 98 10.40 -9.63 -13.31
CA CYS A 98 9.66 -8.51 -12.72
C CYS A 98 9.83 -8.34 -11.20
N ASN A 99 11.04 -8.58 -10.67
CA ASN A 99 11.38 -8.52 -9.25
C ASN A 99 12.13 -7.26 -8.80
N SER A 100 12.13 -6.20 -9.62
CA SER A 100 12.82 -4.97 -9.25
C SER A 100 12.28 -4.42 -7.93
N GLU A 101 13.21 -4.04 -7.04
CA GLU A 101 12.88 -3.30 -5.84
C GLU A 101 12.19 -1.99 -6.21
N ALA A 102 11.24 -1.55 -5.39
CA ALA A 102 10.72 -0.20 -5.54
C ALA A 102 11.80 0.84 -5.29
N ILE A 103 11.78 1.91 -6.08
CA ILE A 103 12.55 3.12 -5.82
C ILE A 103 11.71 4.00 -4.91
N LEU A 104 12.19 4.28 -3.71
CA LEU A 104 11.53 5.24 -2.83
C LEU A 104 11.82 6.66 -3.30
N TYR A 105 10.81 7.52 -3.36
CA TYR A 105 11.01 8.94 -3.65
C TYR A 105 11.99 9.58 -2.67
N ASN A 106 12.85 10.44 -3.20
CA ASN A 106 13.62 11.37 -2.39
C ASN A 106 13.64 12.77 -2.99
N SER A 107 14.00 13.76 -2.17
CA SER A 107 14.00 15.18 -2.47
C SER A 107 14.93 15.60 -3.61
N SER A 108 15.82 14.73 -4.08
CA SER A 108 16.64 14.96 -5.28
C SER A 108 15.93 14.58 -6.59
N MET A 109 14.80 13.87 -6.50
CA MET A 109 14.00 13.44 -7.64
C MET A 109 12.94 14.48 -8.00
N THR A 110 12.79 14.73 -9.29
CA THR A 110 11.64 15.47 -9.83
C THR A 110 10.59 14.48 -10.33
N ILE A 111 9.35 14.65 -9.89
CA ILE A 111 8.21 13.79 -10.26
C ILE A 111 7.21 14.52 -11.16
N ASP A 112 6.58 13.78 -12.05
CA ASP A 112 5.40 14.21 -12.79
C ASP A 112 4.14 13.75 -12.05
N GLU A 113 3.50 14.67 -11.33
CA GLU A 113 2.30 14.37 -10.54
C GLU A 113 1.11 13.88 -11.40
N THR A 114 1.11 14.15 -12.72
CA THR A 114 0.04 13.70 -13.63
C THR A 114 0.11 12.21 -13.95
N THR A 115 1.23 11.56 -13.63
CA THR A 115 1.47 10.14 -13.87
C THR A 115 1.16 9.27 -12.65
N CYS A 116 0.72 9.87 -11.54
CA CYS A 116 0.58 9.17 -10.29
C CYS A 116 -0.56 8.14 -10.34
N GLN A 117 -0.29 6.93 -9.88
CA GLN A 117 -1.21 5.80 -9.87
C GLN A 117 -1.10 5.01 -8.57
N ILE A 118 -2.22 4.49 -8.09
CA ILE A 118 -2.28 3.44 -7.07
C ILE A 118 -2.33 2.08 -7.76
N ALA A 119 -1.67 1.07 -7.20
CA ALA A 119 -1.72 -0.30 -7.72
C ALA A 119 -1.87 -1.31 -6.59
N GLY A 120 -2.68 -2.35 -6.82
CA GLY A 120 -3.12 -3.24 -5.75
C GLY A 120 -3.72 -4.57 -6.17
N TYR A 121 -3.71 -5.50 -5.22
CA TYR A 121 -4.25 -6.85 -5.35
C TYR A 121 -5.53 -7.10 -4.56
N GLY A 122 -6.04 -6.11 -3.81
CA GLY A 122 -7.14 -6.27 -2.87
C GLY A 122 -8.54 -6.34 -3.49
N GLY A 123 -9.56 -5.89 -2.77
CA GLY A 123 -10.96 -6.22 -3.06
C GLY A 123 -11.68 -5.22 -3.99
N ASN A 124 -12.89 -5.58 -4.43
CA ASN A 124 -13.81 -4.65 -5.10
C ASN A 124 -14.97 -4.18 -4.21
N ILE A 125 -15.13 -4.76 -3.01
CA ILE A 125 -16.14 -4.34 -2.04
C ILE A 125 -15.56 -4.38 -0.62
N ALA A 126 -16.12 -3.55 0.26
CA ALA A 126 -15.60 -3.27 1.59
C ALA A 126 -15.49 -4.53 2.49
N GLU A 127 -16.39 -5.50 2.30
CA GLU A 127 -16.57 -6.64 3.21
C GLU A 127 -15.94 -7.95 2.68
N LEU A 128 -15.48 -7.98 1.42
CA LEU A 128 -14.90 -9.20 0.84
C LEU A 128 -13.38 -9.13 0.85
N THR A 129 -12.77 -10.06 1.60
CA THR A 129 -11.38 -10.43 1.36
C THR A 129 -11.31 -11.15 0.01
N LYS A 130 -10.56 -10.60 -0.94
CA LYS A 130 -10.35 -11.22 -2.26
C LYS A 130 -9.40 -12.40 -2.13
N ILE A 131 -9.73 -13.53 -2.75
CA ILE A 131 -8.79 -14.63 -2.95
C ILE A 131 -7.75 -14.21 -3.97
N TYR A 132 -6.47 -14.37 -3.66
CA TYR A 132 -5.40 -13.99 -4.56
C TYR A 132 -5.51 -14.75 -5.89
N ASP A 133 -5.55 -14.01 -6.99
CA ASP A 133 -5.71 -14.52 -8.35
C ASP A 133 -4.59 -14.06 -9.31
N GLY A 134 -3.55 -13.41 -8.77
CA GLY A 134 -2.45 -12.85 -9.57
C GLY A 134 -2.79 -11.57 -10.32
N VAL A 135 -4.03 -11.08 -10.27
CA VAL A 135 -4.44 -9.89 -11.03
C VAL A 135 -4.12 -8.64 -10.23
N LEU A 136 -3.13 -7.88 -10.72
CA LEU A 136 -2.86 -6.52 -10.29
C LEU A 136 -3.73 -5.54 -11.09
N ASN A 137 -4.37 -4.62 -10.39
CA ASN A 137 -5.05 -3.48 -11.02
C ASN A 137 -4.37 -2.19 -10.60
N ALA A 138 -4.52 -1.15 -11.42
CA ALA A 138 -4.05 0.19 -11.12
C ALA A 138 -5.06 1.25 -11.55
N ALA A 139 -4.99 2.41 -10.90
CA ALA A 139 -5.85 3.54 -11.19
C ALA A 139 -5.12 4.87 -11.00
N PRO A 140 -5.43 5.89 -11.81
CA PRO A 140 -4.86 7.23 -11.62
C PRO A 140 -5.34 7.83 -10.30
N ILE A 141 -4.42 8.50 -9.61
CA ILE A 141 -4.74 9.26 -8.41
C ILE A 141 -4.64 10.76 -8.70
N THR A 142 -5.44 11.54 -7.98
CA THR A 142 -5.35 12.99 -7.95
C THR A 142 -4.97 13.43 -6.54
N LYS A 143 -3.92 14.25 -6.45
CA LYS A 143 -3.49 14.85 -5.19
C LYS A 143 -4.60 15.74 -4.63
N SER A 144 -4.89 15.61 -3.34
CA SER A 144 -5.77 16.58 -2.69
C SER A 144 -5.10 17.95 -2.60
N THR A 145 -5.84 19.00 -2.97
CA THR A 145 -5.36 20.39 -2.92
C THR A 145 -5.50 21.02 -1.53
N SER A 146 -6.09 20.33 -0.55
CA SER A 146 -6.43 20.91 0.76
C SER A 146 -5.95 20.09 1.94
N ALA A 147 -5.33 20.76 2.92
CA ALA A 147 -4.94 20.18 4.21
C ALA A 147 -6.10 19.68 5.07
N SER A 148 -7.30 20.20 4.84
CA SER A 148 -8.48 19.84 5.63
C SER A 148 -8.98 18.42 5.33
N CYS A 149 -8.63 17.83 4.19
CA CYS A 149 -9.15 16.50 3.83
C CYS A 149 -8.64 15.39 4.77
N CYS A 150 -7.35 15.38 5.10
CA CYS A 150 -6.80 14.42 6.05
C CYS A 150 -7.32 14.63 7.48
N GLN A 151 -7.57 15.89 7.87
CA GLN A 151 -8.13 16.20 9.19
C GLN A 151 -9.57 15.70 9.36
N MET A 152 -10.36 15.67 8.28
CA MET A 152 -11.71 15.11 8.32
C MET A 152 -11.65 13.58 8.38
N ILE A 153 -10.80 12.97 7.56
CA ILE A 153 -10.66 11.51 7.48
C ILE A 153 -10.05 10.94 8.77
N TYR A 154 -9.14 11.64 9.45
CA TYR A 154 -8.56 11.17 10.72
C TYR A 154 -9.63 10.92 11.80
N LYS A 155 -10.72 11.70 11.81
CA LYS A 155 -11.81 11.54 12.78
C LYS A 155 -12.71 10.35 12.48
N SER A 156 -12.81 9.95 11.21
CA SER A 156 -13.61 8.82 10.75
C SER A 156 -12.77 7.58 10.44
N LEU A 157 -11.44 7.66 10.65
CA LEU A 157 -10.46 6.69 10.16
C LEU A 157 -10.76 5.24 10.56
N ASN A 158 -11.07 5.05 11.85
CA ASN A 158 -11.35 3.74 12.42
C ASN A 158 -12.79 3.24 12.18
N ASN A 159 -13.73 4.13 11.84
CA ASN A 159 -15.17 3.80 11.83
C ASN A 159 -15.77 3.73 10.42
N GLU A 160 -15.29 4.56 9.49
CA GLU A 160 -15.86 4.68 8.13
C GLU A 160 -14.82 4.34 7.06
N GLU A 161 -13.55 4.59 7.34
CA GLU A 161 -12.46 4.59 6.35
C GLU A 161 -11.57 3.36 6.46
N GLN A 162 -11.87 2.46 7.39
CA GLN A 162 -11.22 1.16 7.57
C GLN A 162 -9.69 1.24 7.69
N GLY A 163 -9.18 2.28 8.34
CA GLY A 163 -7.75 2.46 8.63
C GLY A 163 -7.45 2.39 10.13
N LEU A 164 -6.16 2.42 10.48
CA LEU A 164 -5.69 2.65 11.84
C LEU A 164 -4.45 3.55 11.80
N ILE A 165 -4.46 4.65 12.56
CA ILE A 165 -3.29 5.50 12.82
C ILE A 165 -3.26 5.82 14.32
N THR A 166 -2.31 5.24 15.05
CA THR A 166 -2.22 5.43 16.51
C THR A 166 -1.39 6.65 16.89
N ASP A 167 -0.31 6.92 16.17
CA ASP A 167 0.54 8.09 16.39
C ASP A 167 0.10 9.26 15.52
N THR A 168 -0.40 10.31 16.15
CA THR A 168 -0.78 11.55 15.47
C THR A 168 0.38 12.18 14.69
N THR A 169 1.64 11.97 15.08
CA THR A 169 2.79 12.55 14.38
C THR A 169 3.16 11.84 13.08
N THR A 170 2.49 10.72 12.76
CA THR A 170 2.64 9.96 11.53
C THR A 170 2.50 10.86 10.30
N PRO A 171 3.49 10.88 9.39
CA PRO A 171 3.38 11.57 8.10
C PRO A 171 2.27 10.94 7.24
N LEU A 172 1.25 11.72 6.91
CA LEU A 172 0.10 11.28 6.13
C LEU A 172 -0.17 12.19 4.92
N ASN A 173 -0.68 11.54 3.87
CA ASN A 173 -1.19 12.16 2.67
C ASN A 173 -2.63 11.80 2.41
N CYS A 174 -3.28 12.59 1.57
CA CYS A 174 -4.61 12.29 1.09
C CYS A 174 -4.70 12.52 -0.40
N VAL A 175 -5.26 11.53 -1.07
CA VAL A 175 -5.43 11.52 -2.52
C VAL A 175 -6.82 11.00 -2.83
N SER A 176 -7.33 11.34 -4.00
CA SER A 176 -8.53 10.72 -4.54
C SER A 176 -8.16 9.85 -5.73
N SER A 177 -9.00 8.87 -6.04
CA SER A 177 -8.86 8.02 -7.22
C SER A 177 -10.21 7.88 -7.91
N SER A 178 -10.20 7.68 -9.22
CA SER A 178 -11.42 7.26 -9.93
C SER A 178 -11.81 5.82 -9.58
N ALA A 179 -10.88 5.03 -9.06
CA ALA A 179 -11.15 3.71 -8.50
C ALA A 179 -11.41 3.78 -6.99
N SER A 180 -12.12 2.79 -6.44
CA SER A 180 -12.28 2.63 -4.99
C SER A 180 -11.16 1.77 -4.42
N VAL A 181 -10.51 2.25 -3.36
CA VAL A 181 -9.65 1.45 -2.48
C VAL A 181 -10.57 0.73 -1.48
N CYS A 182 -10.61 -0.60 -1.53
CA CYS A 182 -11.64 -1.41 -0.88
C CYS A 182 -11.08 -2.55 -0.02
N GLY A 183 -11.55 -2.59 1.23
CA GLY A 183 -11.28 -3.67 2.16
C GLY A 183 -9.82 -3.77 2.61
N MET A 184 -9.54 -4.75 3.47
CA MET A 184 -8.17 -4.92 4.00
C MET A 184 -7.13 -5.22 2.92
N GLY A 185 -7.53 -5.87 1.83
CA GLY A 185 -6.60 -6.26 0.78
C GLY A 185 -5.97 -5.08 0.03
N ASP A 186 -6.67 -3.94 -0.09
CA ASP A 186 -6.13 -2.74 -0.74
C ASP A 186 -5.38 -1.83 0.27
N LEU A 187 -5.46 -2.12 1.57
CA LEU A 187 -4.59 -1.45 2.55
C LEU A 187 -3.14 -1.84 2.26
N GLY A 188 -2.31 -0.82 2.15
CA GLY A 188 -0.91 -0.94 1.79
C GLY A 188 -0.64 -0.92 0.30
N ASP A 189 -1.67 -0.75 -0.54
CA ASP A 189 -1.48 -0.53 -1.97
C ASP A 189 -0.54 0.66 -2.21
N PRO A 190 0.58 0.45 -2.91
CA PRO A 190 1.53 1.52 -3.20
C PRO A 190 1.00 2.53 -4.22
N VAL A 191 1.33 3.79 -3.95
CA VAL A 191 1.20 4.89 -4.89
C VAL A 191 2.54 5.16 -5.55
N TYR A 192 2.56 5.14 -6.87
CA TYR A 192 3.72 5.44 -7.70
C TYR A 192 3.48 6.71 -8.50
N CYS A 193 4.52 7.50 -8.70
CA CYS A 193 4.58 8.54 -9.73
C CYS A 193 5.81 8.30 -10.59
N THR A 194 5.82 8.83 -11.81
CA THR A 194 6.99 8.74 -12.71
C THR A 194 7.91 9.92 -12.47
N ASN A 195 9.21 9.66 -12.32
CA ASN A 195 10.23 10.70 -12.25
C ASN A 195 10.62 11.19 -13.65
N THR A 196 11.42 12.26 -13.74
CA THR A 196 11.87 12.80 -15.04
C THR A 196 12.79 11.88 -15.83
N LEU A 197 13.26 10.77 -15.23
CA LEU A 197 14.04 9.72 -15.89
C LEU A 197 13.14 8.60 -16.46
N GLY A 198 11.82 8.68 -16.26
CA GLY A 198 10.87 7.65 -16.68
C GLY A 198 10.73 6.48 -15.71
N GLU A 199 11.31 6.58 -14.51
CA GLU A 199 11.23 5.53 -13.49
C GLU A 199 10.03 5.77 -12.58
N ARG A 200 9.35 4.69 -12.17
CA ARG A 200 8.33 4.78 -11.14
C ARG A 200 8.96 4.84 -9.75
N VAL A 201 8.55 5.83 -8.99
CA VAL A 201 8.98 6.07 -7.62
C VAL A 201 7.77 5.97 -6.69
N VAL A 202 7.96 5.29 -5.56
CA VAL A 202 6.93 5.12 -4.54
C VAL A 202 6.85 6.37 -3.70
N MET A 203 5.63 6.86 -3.54
CA MET A 203 5.32 8.06 -2.75
C MET A 203 4.71 7.71 -1.39
N GLY A 204 3.93 6.62 -1.33
CA GLY A 204 3.17 6.27 -0.14
C GLY A 204 2.42 4.95 -0.27
N LEU A 205 1.77 4.54 0.82
CA LEU A 205 0.96 3.32 0.91
C LEU A 205 -0.44 3.66 1.37
N ALA A 206 -1.47 3.06 0.79
CA ALA A 206 -2.84 3.24 1.26
C ALA A 206 -2.98 2.86 2.74
N ALA A 207 -3.43 3.81 3.55
CA ALA A 207 -3.66 3.66 4.99
C ALA A 207 -5.15 3.58 5.34
N SER A 208 -6.03 3.90 4.39
CA SER A 208 -7.47 3.78 4.53
C SER A 208 -8.09 3.23 3.24
N ALA A 209 -9.23 2.55 3.38
CA ALA A 209 -9.96 1.88 2.32
C ALA A 209 -11.47 2.21 2.41
N PRO A 210 -11.89 3.44 2.09
CA PRO A 210 -13.30 3.86 2.19
C PRO A 210 -14.25 3.07 1.29
N CYS A 211 -13.74 2.44 0.24
CA CYS A 211 -14.50 1.66 -0.71
C CYS A 211 -15.64 2.40 -1.44
N TYR A 212 -15.38 3.65 -1.82
CA TYR A 212 -16.24 4.43 -2.70
C TYR A 212 -15.41 5.11 -3.79
N SER A 213 -15.84 4.98 -5.04
CA SER A 213 -15.16 5.56 -6.19
C SER A 213 -15.20 7.09 -6.11
N GLY A 214 -14.08 7.75 -6.40
CA GLY A 214 -13.96 9.21 -6.31
C GLY A 214 -13.73 9.76 -4.90
N ASN A 215 -13.80 8.91 -3.86
CA ASN A 215 -13.52 9.36 -2.50
C ASN A 215 -12.03 9.65 -2.29
N THR A 216 -11.78 10.54 -1.35
CA THR A 216 -10.43 10.78 -0.82
C THR A 216 -10.11 9.67 0.17
N PHE A 217 -8.90 9.12 0.10
CA PHE A 217 -8.36 8.15 1.05
C PHE A 217 -6.98 8.59 1.52
N VAL A 218 -6.55 8.01 2.64
CA VAL A 218 -5.31 8.37 3.31
C VAL A 218 -4.18 7.46 2.84
N LEU A 219 -2.99 8.03 2.69
CA LEU A 219 -1.75 7.30 2.51
C LEU A 219 -0.83 7.53 3.71
N HIS A 220 -0.07 6.53 4.09
CA HIS A 220 1.21 6.75 4.77
C HIS A 220 2.16 7.43 3.78
N ASP A 221 2.70 8.58 4.17
CA ASP A 221 3.72 9.27 3.39
C ASP A 221 5.09 8.60 3.60
N LEU A 222 5.68 8.11 2.51
CA LEU A 222 7.02 7.52 2.54
C LEU A 222 8.10 8.49 2.04
N THR A 223 7.75 9.72 1.66
CA THR A 223 8.72 10.70 1.13
C THR A 223 9.67 11.24 2.19
N ASP A 224 10.91 11.50 1.81
CA ASP A 224 12.00 11.97 2.69
C ASP A 224 11.83 13.45 3.11
N ARG A 225 10.81 13.78 3.91
CA ARG A 225 10.75 15.02 4.70
C ARG A 225 11.20 16.31 3.97
N SER A 226 10.80 16.58 2.73
CA SER A 226 10.53 17.95 2.18
C SER A 226 10.43 17.96 0.63
N PRO A 227 9.47 18.69 0.02
CA PRO A 227 8.40 19.41 0.69
C PRO A 227 7.40 18.41 1.23
N ILE A 228 7.18 18.56 2.52
CA ILE A 228 6.09 18.08 3.34
C ILE A 228 4.86 17.82 2.46
N PHE A 229 4.70 16.57 2.03
CA PHE A 229 3.40 15.99 1.78
C PHE A 229 2.93 15.53 3.18
N LYS A 230 2.79 16.50 4.09
CA LYS A 230 2.11 16.30 5.38
C LYS A 230 0.91 17.20 5.36
N PHE A 231 -0.27 16.61 5.23
CA PHE A 231 -1.49 17.31 5.54
C PHE A 231 -1.94 16.92 6.95
N GLY A 232 -1.53 17.74 7.94
CA GLY A 232 -1.82 17.59 9.37
C GLY A 232 -0.83 16.64 10.06
N LEU A 233 -0.08 17.01 11.09
CA LEU A 233 -0.21 18.10 12.05
C LEU A 233 0.97 19.07 11.98
N SER A 234 0.66 20.37 12.05
CA SER A 234 1.59 21.35 12.61
C SER A 234 1.16 21.58 14.05
N THR A 235 2.07 21.35 14.99
CA THR A 235 2.14 22.17 16.20
C THR A 235 3.20 23.21 15.97
#